data_AF-A0A7G9W4N7-F1
#
_entry.id   AF-A0A7G9W4N7-F1
#
_cell.length_a   1.000
_cell.length_b   1.000
_cell.length_c   1.000
_cell.angle_alpha   90.00
_cell.angle_beta   90.00
_cell.angle_gamma   90.00
#
_symmetry.space_group_name_H-M   'P 1'
#
loop_
_entity.id
_entity.type
_entity.pdbx_description
1 polymer ?
#
loop_
_entity_poly.entity_id
_entity_poly.type
_entity_poly.pdbx_seq_one_letter_code
_entity_poly.pdbx_strand_id
1 'polypeptide(L)' 'MNSIKEKLTKDFAGKANIEFVDIFSDDVQEYSEILKMVDSGLVTLPITLVNNLPRFHGGLNYDDIKELLESRQ' A
#
# COMPACT_ATOMS: atom_id res chain seq x y z
N MET A 1 4.27 -19.94 4.81
CA MET A 1 3.65 -18.72 5.35
C MET A 1 3.60 -17.74 4.19
N ASN A 2 2.44 -17.56 3.56
CA ASN A 2 2.35 -16.73 2.36
C ASN A 2 2.49 -15.26 2.77
N SER A 3 3.33 -14.52 2.05
CA SER A 3 3.47 -13.09 2.29
C SER A 3 2.15 -12.37 2.01
N ILE A 4 1.88 -11.25 2.69
CA ILE A 4 0.69 -10.42 2.44
C ILE A 4 0.60 -10.00 0.96
N LYS A 5 1.75 -9.80 0.32
CA LYS A 5 1.90 -9.57 -1.12
C LYS A 5 1.29 -10.70 -1.94
N GLU A 6 1.71 -11.95 -1.71
CA GLU A 6 1.17 -13.11 -2.43
C GLU A 6 -0.35 -13.24 -2.26
N LYS A 7 -0.85 -12.99 -1.04
CA LYS A 7 -2.28 -13.10 -0.74
C LYS A 7 -3.09 -12.03 -1.49
N LEU A 8 -2.66 -10.77 -1.42
CA LEU A 8 -3.30 -9.65 -2.13
C LEU A 8 -3.25 -9.85 -3.65
N THR A 9 -2.08 -10.18 -4.20
CA THR A 9 -1.94 -10.42 -5.65
C THR A 9 -2.85 -11.55 -6.11
N LYS A 10 -2.95 -12.65 -5.34
CA LYS A 10 -3.82 -13.78 -5.69
C LYS A 10 -5.31 -13.41 -5.68
N ASP A 11 -5.77 -12.73 -4.63
CA ASP A 11 -7.22 -12.51 -4.43
C ASP A 11 -7.77 -11.36 -5.29
N PHE A 12 -6.90 -10.42 -5.68
CA PHE A 12 -7.27 -9.24 -6.46
C PHE A 12 -6.64 -9.22 -7.86
N ALA A 13 -6.03 -10.32 -8.30
CA ALA A 13 -5.55 -10.48 -9.68
C ALA A 13 -6.67 -10.15 -10.69
N GLY A 14 -6.39 -9.24 -11.62
CA GLY A 14 -7.34 -8.79 -12.63
C GLY A 14 -8.43 -7.83 -12.12
N LYS A 15 -8.48 -7.52 -10.83
CA LYS A 15 -9.38 -6.53 -10.23
C LYS A 15 -8.68 -5.24 -9.84
N ALA A 16 -7.43 -5.33 -9.40
CA ALA A 16 -6.59 -4.20 -9.02
C ALA A 16 -5.15 -4.42 -9.49
N ASN A 17 -4.45 -3.33 -9.81
CA ASN A 17 -2.99 -3.37 -9.93
C ASN A 17 -2.39 -3.28 -8.52
N ILE A 18 -1.48 -4.19 -8.18
CA ILE A 18 -0.87 -4.28 -6.86
C ILE A 18 0.64 -4.22 -7.02
N GLU A 19 1.23 -3.18 -6.45
CA GLU A 19 2.65 -2.93 -6.48
C GLU A 19 3.18 -2.77 -5.05
N PHE A 20 4.40 -3.25 -4.83
CA PHE A 20 5.12 -3.10 -3.57
C PHE A 20 6.39 -2.32 -3.87
N VAL A 21 6.40 -1.06 -3.46
CA VAL A 21 7.49 -0.12 -3.71
C VAL A 21 8.43 -0.13 -2.50
N ASP A 22 9.72 -0.35 -2.75
CA ASP A 22 10.75 -0.18 -1.72
C ASP A 22 11.08 1.30 -1.58
N ILE A 23 11.02 1.83 -0.36
CA ILE A 23 11.31 3.25 -0.09
C ILE A 23 12.76 3.64 -0.33
N PHE A 24 13.65 2.66 -0.52
CA PHE A 24 15.05 2.89 -0.86
C PHE A 24 15.33 2.77 -2.36
N SER A 25 14.31 2.45 -3.17
CA SER A 25 14.43 2.38 -4.63
C SER A 25 14.14 3.72 -5.30
N ASP A 26 14.59 3.90 -6.54
CA ASP A 26 14.32 5.11 -7.32
C ASP A 26 12.83 5.28 -7.66
N ASP A 27 12.07 4.18 -7.72
CA ASP A 27 10.63 4.17 -8.04
C ASP A 27 9.80 4.97 -7.02
N VAL A 28 10.30 5.13 -5.78
CA VAL A 28 9.60 5.87 -4.73
C VAL A 28 9.49 7.37 -5.03
N GLN A 29 10.31 7.91 -5.94
CA GLN A 29 10.29 9.33 -6.31
C GLN A 29 8.95 9.74 -6.94
N GLU A 30 8.21 8.80 -7.54
CA GLU A 30 6.84 9.04 -8.04
C GLU A 30 5.86 9.42 -6.93
N TYR A 31 6.17 9.06 -5.67
CA TYR A 31 5.35 9.30 -4.48
C TYR A 31 5.93 10.40 -3.58
N SER A 32 6.51 11.44 -4.17
CA SER A 32 7.19 12.53 -3.43
C SER A 32 6.34 13.19 -2.34
N GLU A 33 5.01 13.27 -2.49
CA GLU A 33 4.12 13.77 -1.43
C GLU A 33 4.06 12.83 -0.23
N ILE A 34 4.03 11.52 -0.46
CA ILE A 34 4.03 10.51 0.59
C ILE A 34 5.36 10.53 1.35
N LEU A 35 6.48 10.69 0.63
CA LEU A 35 7.80 10.83 1.26
C LEU A 35 7.86 12.02 2.22
N LYS A 36 7.32 13.18 1.81
CA LYS A 36 7.24 14.35 2.70
C LYS A 36 6.42 14.08 3.97
N MET A 37 5.33 13.30 3.87
CA MET A 37 4.53 12.92 5.03
C MET A 37 5.27 11.95 5.96
N VAL A 38 6.09 11.04 5.40
CA VAL A 38 6.97 10.15 6.17
C VAL A 38 8.03 10.97 6.89
N ASP A 39 8.73 11.85 6.17
CA ASP A 39 9.81 12.69 6.72
C ASP A 39 9.31 13.62 7.82
N SER A 40 8.07 14.13 7.69
CA SER A 40 7.44 14.96 8.72
C SER A 40 6.91 14.15 9.92
N GLY A 41 6.98 12.81 9.88
CA GLY A 41 6.42 11.91 10.88
C GLY A 41 4.89 11.87 10.93
N LEU A 42 4.21 12.39 9.89
CA LEU A 42 2.74 12.39 9.81
C LEU A 42 2.20 10.97 9.57
N VAL A 43 2.95 10.15 8.85
CA VAL A 43 2.66 8.73 8.60
C VAL A 43 3.92 7.90 8.83
N THR A 44 3.73 6.62 9.14
CA THR A 44 4.82 5.69 9.42
C THR A 44 4.79 4.52 8.45
N LEU A 45 5.97 4.00 8.10
CA LEU A 45 6.07 2.83 7.22
C LEU A 45 5.66 1.54 7.96
N PRO A 46 5.18 0.52 7.22
CA PRO A 46 4.80 0.55 5.81
C PRO A 46 3.50 1.36 5.57
N ILE A 47 3.34 1.91 4.36
CA ILE A 47 2.15 2.68 3.94
C ILE A 47 1.44 1.94 2.81
N THR A 48 0.12 1.83 2.91
CA THR A 48 -0.74 1.35 1.82
C THR A 48 -1.44 2.52 1.15
N LEU A 49 -1.23 2.65 -0.15
CA LEU A 49 -1.93 3.59 -1.01
C LEU A 49 -3.03 2.84 -1.77
N VAL A 50 -4.21 3.44 -1.90
CA VAL A 50 -5.27 2.96 -2.81
C VAL A 50 -5.65 4.11 -3.70
N ASN A 51 -5.46 3.93 -5.01
CA ASN A 51 -5.60 4.98 -6.03
C ASN A 51 -4.76 6.24 -5.68
N ASN A 52 -3.48 6.04 -5.38
CA ASN A 52 -2.49 7.08 -4.99
C ASN A 52 -2.81 7.85 -3.71
N LEU A 53 -3.84 7.47 -2.96
CA LEU A 53 -4.20 8.12 -1.70
C LEU A 53 -3.83 7.23 -0.51
N PRO A 54 -3.23 7.78 0.56
CA PRO A 54 -2.90 7.01 1.76
C PRO A 54 -4.19 6.51 2.43
N ARG A 55 -4.15 5.24 2.87
CA ARG A 55 -5.27 4.57 3.55
C ARG A 55 -4.86 3.92 4.86
N PHE A 56 -3.69 3.27 4.85
CA PHE A 56 -3.15 2.60 6.03
C PHE A 56 -1.67 2.96 6.17
N HIS A 57 -1.19 3.06 7.41
CA HIS A 57 0.21 3.29 7.72
C HIS A 57 0.57 2.65 9.06
N GLY A 58 1.85 2.35 9.29
CA GLY A 58 2.34 1.74 10.52
C GLY A 58 2.10 0.22 10.63
N GLY A 59 1.68 -0.42 9.53
CA GLY A 59 1.43 -1.86 9.47
C GLY A 59 0.71 -2.27 8.21
N LEU A 60 0.80 -3.55 7.85
CA LEU A 60 0.02 -4.15 6.76
C LEU A 60 -0.94 -5.17 7.37
N ASN A 61 -2.24 -4.89 7.27
CA ASN A 61 -3.29 -5.83 7.64
C ASN A 61 -4.06 -6.25 6.38
N TYR A 62 -4.01 -7.55 6.07
CA TYR A 62 -4.68 -8.06 4.89
C TYR A 62 -6.20 -7.89 4.97
N ASP A 63 -6.81 -8.14 6.13
CA ASP A 63 -8.27 -8.14 6.25
C ASP A 63 -8.82 -6.72 6.06
N ASP A 64 -8.16 -5.70 6.64
CA ASP A 64 -8.52 -4.29 6.47
C ASP A 64 -8.37 -3.83 5.01
N ILE A 65 -7.27 -4.24 4.34
CA ILE A 65 -7.04 -3.93 2.93
C ILE A 65 -8.10 -4.61 2.06
N LYS A 66 -8.43 -5.87 2.35
CA LYS A 66 -9.45 -6.64 1.62
C LYS A 66 -10.82 -5.97 1.74
N GLU A 67 -11.25 -5.63 2.95
CA GLU A 67 -12.53 -4.96 3.20
C GLU A 67 -12.63 -3.64 2.44
N LEU A 68 -11.55 -2.84 2.43
CA LEU A 68 -11.51 -1.58 1.70
C LEU A 68 -11.64 -1.77 0.17
N LEU A 69 -11.00 -2.79 -0.40
CA LEU A 69 -11.05 -3.07 -1.83
C LEU A 69 -12.40 -3.67 -2.26
N GLU A 70 -13.05 -4.45 -1.40
CA GLU A 70 -14.36 -5.05 -1.67
C GLU A 70 -15.51 -4.06 -1.49
N SER A 71 -15.40 -3.10 -0.56
CA SER A 71 -16.43 -2.07 -0.31
C SER A 71 -16.52 -0.96 -1.37
N ARG A 72 -15.58 -0.93 -2.32
CA ARG A 72 -15.50 0.07 -3.40
C ARG A 72 -15.95 -0.45 -4.77
N GLN A 73 -16.51 -1.66 -4.84
CA GLN A 73 -17.14 -2.24 -6.05
C GLN A 73 -18.65 -1.98 -6.04
#